data_AF-A0A7Y8HTH5-F1
#
_entry.id   AF-A0A7Y8HTH5-F1
#
_cell.length_a   1.000
_cell.length_b   1.000
_cell.length_c   1.000
_cell.angle_alpha   90.00
_cell.angle_beta   90.00
_cell.angle_gamma   90.00
#
_symmetry.space_group_name_H-M   'P 1'
#
loop_
_entity.id
_entity.type
_entity.pdbx_description
1 polymer ?
#
loop_
_entity_poly.entity_id
_entity_poly.type
_entity_poly.pdbx_seq_one_letter_code
_entity_poly.pdbx_strand_id
1 'polypeptide(L)'
;MNISESGLPYQTDLYKNIVIQTIAKAKHLHRTLGNDLLKDKTFLNLINKLDQSIEATQKEMQSIGVISVCSECSIHGEGTCCGYRTGYKCDSILLFINLLLGRSISLQSKNPHRCFFLTDKGCSLRARPVICVNFICSRLRNNLSHKQLVHLQEIAGVEIEMLFALEEYIKKYSSSSANL
;
A
#
# COMPACT_ATOMS: atom_id res chain seq x y z
N MET A 1 -14.07 29.05 16.35
CA MET A 1 -13.91 29.14 14.89
C MET A 1 -13.88 27.69 14.38
N ASN A 2 -15.06 27.13 14.12
CA ASN A 2 -15.21 25.73 13.70
C ASN A 2 -15.22 25.69 12.17
N ILE A 3 -14.13 25.23 11.56
CA ILE A 3 -14.14 24.87 10.15
C ILE A 3 -14.66 23.43 10.12
N SER A 4 -15.95 23.28 9.88
CA SER A 4 -16.57 22.00 9.56
C SER A 4 -15.89 21.42 8.32
N GLU A 5 -15.24 20.26 8.47
CA GLU A 5 -14.74 19.42 7.38
C GLU A 5 -15.90 18.79 6.58
N SER A 6 -16.77 19.62 6.01
CA SER A 6 -17.67 19.19 4.94
C SER A 6 -16.85 19.06 3.66
N GLY A 7 -16.16 17.94 3.49
CA GLY A 7 -15.51 17.57 2.24
C GLY A 7 -16.53 17.58 1.10
N LEU A 8 -16.40 18.53 0.19
CA LEU A 8 -17.30 18.70 -0.95
C LEU A 8 -17.28 17.42 -1.83
N PRO A 9 -18.44 16.90 -2.27
CA PRO A 9 -18.55 15.69 -3.11
C PRO A 9 -17.65 15.68 -4.35
N TYR A 10 -17.36 16.87 -4.88
CA TYR A 10 -16.48 17.06 -6.03
C TYR A 10 -15.04 16.54 -5.80
N GLN A 11 -14.51 16.70 -4.60
CA GLN A 11 -13.15 16.26 -4.31
C GLN A 11 -13.05 14.74 -4.33
N THR A 12 -14.03 14.02 -3.77
CA THR A 12 -14.03 12.55 -3.75
C THR A 12 -14.07 11.92 -5.14
N ASP A 13 -14.76 12.53 -6.10
CA ASP A 13 -14.86 12.02 -7.47
C ASP A 13 -13.59 12.24 -8.29
N LEU A 14 -12.98 13.43 -8.21
CA LEU A 14 -11.70 13.71 -8.87
C LEU A 14 -10.62 12.70 -8.46
N TYR A 15 -10.51 12.55 -7.15
CA TYR A 15 -9.63 11.64 -6.48
C TYR A 15 -9.89 10.20 -6.94
N LYS A 16 -11.12 9.69 -6.83
CA LYS A 16 -11.49 8.36 -7.34
C LYS A 16 -11.06 8.13 -8.79
N ASN A 17 -11.25 9.11 -9.67
CA ASN A 17 -10.83 9.04 -11.07
C ASN A 17 -9.31 8.91 -11.21
N ILE A 18 -8.52 9.63 -10.42
CA ILE A 18 -7.05 9.50 -10.40
C ILE A 18 -6.65 8.07 -10.05
N VAL A 19 -7.23 7.48 -8.99
CA VAL A 19 -6.91 6.09 -8.61
C VAL A 19 -7.29 5.10 -9.71
N ILE A 20 -8.46 5.26 -10.35
CA ILE A 20 -8.89 4.40 -11.45
C ILE A 20 -7.89 4.48 -12.63
N GLN A 21 -7.43 5.69 -12.99
CA GLN A 21 -6.41 5.86 -14.02
C GLN A 21 -5.07 5.21 -13.62
N THR A 22 -4.66 5.35 -12.36
CA THR A 22 -3.44 4.69 -11.84
C THR A 22 -3.56 3.17 -11.92
N ILE A 23 -4.72 2.59 -11.59
CA ILE A 23 -4.99 1.16 -11.72
C ILE A 23 -4.92 0.73 -13.19
N ALA A 24 -5.48 1.54 -14.11
CA ALA A 24 -5.42 1.24 -15.53
C ALA A 24 -3.97 1.21 -16.06
N LYS A 25 -3.13 2.16 -15.62
CA LYS A 25 -1.68 2.18 -15.93
C LYS A 25 -0.96 0.95 -15.38
N ALA A 26 -1.21 0.58 -14.12
CA ALA A 26 -0.64 -0.62 -13.51
C ALA A 26 -1.03 -1.90 -14.26
N LYS A 27 -2.30 -2.03 -14.67
CA LYS A 27 -2.77 -3.16 -15.48
C LYS A 27 -2.14 -3.18 -16.86
N HIS A 28 -1.87 -2.03 -17.46
CA HIS A 28 -1.15 -1.95 -18.72
C HIS A 28 0.29 -2.43 -18.57
N LEU A 29 1.04 -1.92 -17.57
CA LEU A 29 2.40 -2.38 -17.24
C LEU A 29 2.45 -3.89 -17.00
N HIS A 30 1.46 -4.45 -16.31
CA HIS A 30 1.38 -5.89 -16.07
C HIS A 30 1.22 -6.71 -17.36
N ARG A 31 0.40 -6.23 -18.31
CA ARG A 31 0.24 -6.91 -19.60
C ARG A 31 1.48 -6.80 -20.49
N THR A 32 2.19 -5.68 -20.44
CA THR A 32 3.32 -5.43 -21.33
C THR A 32 4.65 -5.95 -20.82
N LEU A 33 4.89 -5.87 -19.50
CA LEU A 33 6.19 -6.20 -18.89
C LEU A 33 6.14 -7.40 -17.95
N GLY A 34 4.95 -7.79 -17.47
CA GLY A 34 4.82 -8.76 -16.39
C GLY A 34 5.47 -10.12 -16.70
N ASN A 35 5.19 -10.68 -17.88
CA ASN A 35 5.75 -11.98 -18.27
C ASN A 35 7.26 -11.96 -18.43
N ASP A 36 7.84 -10.84 -18.85
CA ASP A 36 9.29 -10.75 -19.07
C ASP A 36 10.03 -10.52 -17.76
N LEU A 37 9.50 -9.66 -16.89
CA LEU A 37 10.01 -9.52 -15.52
C LEU A 37 9.97 -10.85 -14.76
N LEU A 38 8.91 -11.66 -14.92
CA LEU A 38 8.81 -12.97 -14.27
C LEU A 38 9.82 -14.01 -14.79
N LYS A 39 10.52 -13.76 -15.90
CA LYS A 39 11.64 -14.60 -16.36
C LYS A 39 12.99 -14.11 -15.83
N ASP A 40 13.05 -12.88 -15.33
CA ASP A 40 14.26 -12.26 -14.82
C ASP A 40 14.56 -12.75 -13.40
N LYS A 41 15.70 -13.43 -13.22
CA LYS A 41 16.10 -13.99 -11.92
C LYS A 41 16.35 -12.94 -10.84
N THR A 42 16.86 -11.77 -11.23
CA THR A 42 17.12 -10.67 -10.30
C THR A 42 15.81 -10.10 -9.78
N PHE A 43 14.85 -9.88 -10.68
CA PHE A 43 13.49 -9.49 -10.33
C PHE A 43 12.84 -10.51 -9.40
N LEU A 44 12.87 -11.80 -9.76
CA LEU A 44 12.28 -12.87 -8.94
C LEU A 44 12.85 -12.90 -7.51
N ASN A 45 14.16 -12.68 -7.36
CA ASN A 45 14.78 -12.58 -6.06
C ASN A 45 14.29 -11.35 -5.27
N LEU A 46 14.20 -10.18 -5.92
CA LEU A 46 13.74 -8.95 -5.27
C LEU A 46 12.28 -9.04 -4.83
N ILE A 47 11.37 -9.53 -5.68
CA ILE A 47 9.95 -9.65 -5.33
C ILE A 47 9.72 -10.68 -4.22
N ASN A 48 10.48 -11.78 -4.19
CA ASN A 48 10.41 -12.76 -3.10
C ASN A 48 10.90 -12.17 -1.78
N LYS A 49 12.00 -11.40 -1.79
CA LYS A 49 12.49 -10.69 -0.59
C LYS A 49 11.48 -9.67 -0.08
N LEU A 50 10.85 -8.91 -0.99
CA LEU A 50 9.77 -8.01 -0.64
C LEU A 50 8.63 -8.79 0.03
N ASP A 51 8.12 -9.86 -0.57
CA ASP A 51 6.99 -10.60 0.02
C ASP A 51 7.32 -11.21 1.39
N GLN A 52 8.55 -11.72 1.58
CA GLN A 52 9.04 -12.18 2.88
C GLN A 52 9.12 -11.06 3.92
N SER A 53 9.60 -9.88 3.54
CA SER A 53 9.66 -8.72 4.44
C SER A 53 8.27 -8.20 4.82
N ILE A 54 7.31 -8.19 3.88
CA ILE A 54 5.91 -7.86 4.16
C ILE A 54 5.33 -8.88 5.15
N GLU A 55 5.63 -10.16 4.97
CA GLU A 55 5.17 -11.21 5.88
C GLU A 55 5.72 -11.03 7.30
N ALA A 56 7.01 -10.67 7.43
CA ALA A 56 7.62 -10.37 8.72
C ALA A 56 6.92 -9.19 9.41
N THR A 57 6.70 -8.08 8.70
CA THR A 57 5.97 -6.93 9.24
C THR A 57 4.55 -7.31 9.65
N GLN A 58 3.83 -8.07 8.82
CA GLN A 58 2.45 -8.47 9.13
C GLN A 58 2.38 -9.37 10.36
N LYS A 59 3.30 -10.31 10.51
CA LYS A 59 3.41 -11.16 11.70
C LYS A 59 3.67 -10.33 12.95
N GLU A 60 4.55 -9.34 12.88
CA GLU A 60 4.81 -8.47 14.03
C GLU A 60 3.62 -7.55 14.34
N MET A 61 2.99 -6.96 13.32
CA MET A 61 1.76 -6.19 13.48
C MET A 61 0.66 -7.04 14.14
N GLN A 62 0.59 -8.33 13.83
CA GLN A 62 -0.36 -9.24 14.46
C GLN A 62 0.05 -9.57 15.91
N SER A 63 1.33 -9.88 16.15
CA SER A 63 1.85 -10.29 17.47
C SER A 63 1.65 -9.21 18.53
N ILE A 64 1.86 -7.94 18.17
CA ILE A 64 1.72 -6.80 19.10
C ILE A 64 0.33 -6.17 19.06
N GLY A 65 -0.61 -6.69 18.25
CA GLY A 65 -2.01 -6.26 18.27
C GLY A 65 -2.36 -5.04 17.39
N VAL A 66 -1.46 -4.57 16.52
CA VAL A 66 -1.75 -3.48 15.56
C VAL A 66 -2.96 -3.81 14.68
N ILE A 67 -3.06 -5.06 14.20
CA ILE A 67 -4.15 -5.48 13.31
C ILE A 67 -5.52 -5.32 13.98
N SER A 68 -5.62 -5.68 15.27
CA SER A 68 -6.85 -5.52 16.06
C SER A 68 -7.23 -4.05 16.20
N VAL A 69 -6.29 -3.19 16.63
CA VAL A 69 -6.53 -1.74 16.80
C VAL A 69 -6.94 -1.08 15.47
N CYS A 70 -6.30 -1.46 14.36
CA CYS A 70 -6.61 -0.93 13.04
C CYS A 70 -7.98 -1.41 12.53
N SER A 71 -8.33 -2.68 12.75
CA SER A 71 -9.63 -3.23 12.36
C SER A 71 -10.76 -2.53 13.10
N GLU A 72 -10.66 -2.38 14.41
CA GLU A 72 -11.65 -1.64 15.22
C GLU A 72 -11.79 -0.19 14.75
N CYS A 73 -10.68 0.49 14.50
CA CYS A 73 -10.67 1.87 13.98
C CYS A 73 -11.33 1.98 12.59
N SER A 74 -11.23 0.95 11.76
CA SER A 74 -11.86 0.96 10.43
C SER A 74 -13.39 0.93 10.49
N ILE A 75 -13.95 0.33 11.54
CA ILE A 75 -15.39 0.19 11.78
C ILE A 75 -15.93 1.38 12.58
N HIS A 76 -15.28 1.70 13.71
CA HIS A 76 -15.81 2.63 14.72
C HIS A 76 -15.03 3.94 14.83
N GLY A 77 -13.87 4.05 14.18
CA GLY A 77 -12.96 5.18 14.34
C GLY A 77 -13.04 6.22 13.22
N GLU A 78 -12.37 7.35 13.46
CA GLU A 78 -12.18 8.42 12.48
C GLU A 78 -11.35 7.96 11.27
N GLY A 79 -10.53 6.92 11.43
CA GLY A 79 -9.74 6.33 10.34
C GLY A 79 -8.71 7.29 9.76
N THR A 80 -7.99 8.04 10.60
CA THR A 80 -7.04 9.09 10.19
C THR A 80 -5.94 8.60 9.24
N CYS A 81 -5.43 7.38 9.44
CA CYS A 81 -4.42 6.77 8.56
C CYS A 81 -4.99 6.11 7.29
N CYS A 82 -6.24 5.62 7.36
CA CYS A 82 -6.94 4.94 6.25
C CYS A 82 -8.04 5.81 5.61
N GLY A 83 -7.93 7.14 5.75
CA GLY A 83 -8.91 8.09 5.23
C GLY A 83 -8.91 8.15 3.70
N TYR A 84 -9.92 8.83 3.13
CA TYR A 84 -10.12 8.88 1.67
C TYR A 84 -8.86 9.32 0.90
N ARG A 85 -8.05 10.23 1.45
CA ARG A 85 -6.84 10.75 0.79
C ARG A 85 -5.68 9.75 0.67
N THR A 86 -5.66 8.69 1.45
CA THR A 86 -4.51 7.77 1.51
C THR A 86 -4.38 6.96 0.22
N GLY A 87 -5.49 6.64 -0.45
CA GLY A 87 -5.48 5.89 -1.71
C GLY A 87 -4.71 6.59 -2.84
N TYR A 88 -4.71 7.93 -2.88
CA TYR A 88 -4.00 8.72 -3.91
C TYR A 88 -2.48 8.70 -3.79
N LYS A 89 -1.96 8.20 -2.68
CA LYS A 89 -0.52 8.05 -2.48
C LYS A 89 0.05 6.81 -3.15
N CYS A 90 -0.81 5.97 -3.74
CA CYS A 90 -0.37 4.82 -4.54
C CYS A 90 -0.11 5.27 -5.97
N ASP A 91 1.09 4.98 -6.49
CA ASP A 91 1.41 5.16 -7.90
C ASP A 91 1.20 3.87 -8.70
N SER A 92 1.39 3.95 -10.02
CA SER A 92 1.15 2.81 -10.91
C SER A 92 2.19 1.70 -10.76
N ILE A 93 3.40 2.00 -10.29
CA ILE A 93 4.45 0.99 -10.08
C ILE A 93 4.11 0.17 -8.84
N LEU A 94 3.73 0.81 -7.73
CA LEU A 94 3.28 0.12 -6.52
C LEU A 94 2.07 -0.80 -6.80
N LEU A 95 1.09 -0.30 -7.55
CA LEU A 95 -0.07 -1.12 -7.93
C LEU A 95 0.31 -2.23 -8.91
N PHE A 96 1.28 -2.02 -9.78
CA PHE A 96 1.82 -3.05 -10.65
C PHE A 96 2.52 -4.16 -9.86
N ILE A 97 3.35 -3.80 -8.87
CA ILE A 97 3.97 -4.77 -7.94
C ILE A 97 2.91 -5.63 -7.24
N ASN A 98 1.79 -5.02 -6.82
CA ASN A 98 0.69 -5.79 -6.21
C ASN A 98 0.07 -6.81 -7.17
N LEU A 99 -0.07 -6.48 -8.46
CA LEU A 99 -0.53 -7.44 -9.47
C LEU A 99 0.46 -8.60 -9.63
N LEU A 100 1.77 -8.31 -9.64
CA LEU A 100 2.84 -9.33 -9.71
C LEU A 100 2.88 -10.22 -8.46
N LEU A 101 2.52 -9.69 -7.29
CA LEU A 101 2.30 -10.43 -6.05
C LEU A 101 0.97 -11.20 -6.03
N GLY A 102 0.30 -11.36 -7.18
CA GLY A 102 -0.91 -12.14 -7.33
C GLY A 102 -2.19 -11.48 -6.79
N ARG A 103 -2.17 -10.17 -6.49
CA ARG A 103 -3.37 -9.47 -6.01
C ARG A 103 -4.25 -9.03 -7.17
N SER A 104 -5.56 -9.16 -7.00
CA SER A 104 -6.53 -8.53 -7.89
C SER A 104 -6.90 -7.14 -7.36
N ILE A 105 -6.92 -6.15 -8.25
CA ILE A 105 -7.27 -4.77 -7.89
C ILE A 105 -8.66 -4.43 -8.46
N SER A 106 -9.61 -4.23 -7.54
CA SER A 106 -10.97 -3.77 -7.82
C SER A 106 -10.97 -2.34 -8.38
N LEU A 107 -11.88 -2.05 -9.30
CA LEU A 107 -12.16 -0.68 -9.76
C LEU A 107 -13.26 0.02 -8.95
N GLN A 108 -13.80 -0.68 -7.94
CA GLN A 108 -14.85 -0.18 -7.07
C GLN A 108 -14.32 -0.03 -5.64
N SER A 109 -14.48 1.17 -5.08
CA SER A 109 -14.31 1.39 -3.65
C SER A 109 -15.49 0.83 -2.88
N LYS A 110 -15.24 0.23 -1.71
CA LYS A 110 -16.28 -0.23 -0.79
C LYS A 110 -16.92 0.91 0.00
N ASN A 111 -16.21 2.03 0.15
CA ASN A 111 -16.70 3.22 0.84
C ASN A 111 -16.05 4.49 0.24
N PRO A 112 -16.82 5.41 -0.36
CA PRO A 112 -16.27 6.61 -1.00
C PRO A 112 -15.58 7.58 -0.03
N HIS A 113 -15.84 7.46 1.28
CA HIS A 113 -15.24 8.30 2.33
C HIS A 113 -14.00 7.67 2.98
N ARG A 114 -13.59 6.48 2.57
CA ARG A 114 -12.40 5.77 3.05
C ARG A 114 -11.38 5.57 1.94
N CYS A 115 -10.18 5.13 2.29
CA CYS A 115 -9.17 4.76 1.30
C CYS A 115 -9.75 3.78 0.27
N PHE A 116 -9.47 4.00 -1.01
CA PHE A 116 -10.01 3.20 -2.13
C PHE A 116 -9.70 1.70 -2.01
N PHE A 117 -8.57 1.35 -1.38
CA PHE A 117 -8.11 -0.02 -1.19
C PHE A 117 -8.53 -0.63 0.15
N LEU A 118 -9.27 0.08 0.99
CA LEU A 118 -9.76 -0.44 2.26
C LEU A 118 -10.99 -1.33 2.04
N THR A 119 -10.98 -2.50 2.67
CA THR A 119 -12.09 -3.45 2.73
C THR A 119 -12.47 -3.72 4.18
N ASP A 120 -13.58 -4.43 4.38
CA ASP A 120 -13.99 -4.99 5.67
C ASP A 120 -12.93 -5.94 6.28
N LYS A 121 -12.10 -6.55 5.44
CA LYS A 121 -10.98 -7.43 5.85
C LYS A 121 -9.64 -6.69 5.96
N GLY A 122 -9.63 -5.36 5.88
CA GLY A 122 -8.42 -4.54 5.86
C GLY A 122 -7.99 -4.12 4.45
N CYS A 123 -6.73 -3.73 4.28
CA CYS A 123 -6.23 -3.27 2.98
C CYS A 123 -6.19 -4.43 1.96
N SER A 124 -6.68 -4.20 0.74
CA SER A 124 -6.62 -5.18 -0.35
C SER A 124 -5.24 -5.29 -1.01
N LEU A 125 -4.34 -4.33 -0.73
CA LEU A 125 -2.96 -4.35 -1.23
C LEU A 125 -2.06 -5.17 -0.29
N ARG A 126 -1.15 -5.93 -0.90
CA ARG A 126 -0.05 -6.63 -0.21
C ARG A 126 1.13 -5.69 0.04
N ALA A 127 1.66 -5.07 -1.02
CA ALA A 127 2.65 -4.01 -0.91
C ALA A 127 1.93 -2.66 -0.72
N ARG A 128 2.30 -1.91 0.31
CA ARG A 128 1.62 -0.67 0.72
C ARG A 128 2.56 0.52 0.55
N PRO A 129 2.05 1.74 0.30
CA PRO A 129 2.92 2.91 0.21
C PRO A 129 3.60 3.15 1.56
N VAL A 130 4.81 3.72 1.56
CA VAL A 130 5.67 3.90 2.76
C VAL A 130 4.91 4.47 3.95
N ILE A 131 4.02 5.45 3.71
CA ILE A 131 3.20 6.04 4.77
C ILE A 131 2.31 5.02 5.49
N CYS A 132 1.77 4.03 4.78
CA CYS A 132 0.90 3.00 5.35
C CYS A 132 1.68 1.96 6.17
N VAL A 133 3.00 1.85 5.95
CA VAL A 133 3.87 0.90 6.65
C VAL A 133 4.53 1.57 7.85
N ASN A 134 4.98 2.83 7.70
CA ASN A 134 5.79 3.52 8.71
C ASN A 134 5.00 4.48 9.63
N PHE A 135 3.75 4.81 9.29
CA PHE A 135 2.98 5.76 10.11
C PHE A 135 2.35 5.09 11.33
N ILE A 136 2.80 5.51 12.52
CA ILE A 136 2.18 5.14 13.79
C ILE A 136 1.22 6.24 14.24
N CYS A 137 -0.09 5.96 14.21
CA CYS A 137 -1.13 6.89 14.66
C CYS A 137 -1.20 6.99 16.20
N SER A 138 -1.85 8.03 16.72
CA SER A 138 -1.99 8.25 18.16
C SER A 138 -2.64 7.07 18.89
N ARG A 139 -3.62 6.40 18.28
CA ARG A 139 -4.23 5.19 18.85
C ARG A 139 -3.19 4.09 19.08
N LEU A 140 -2.33 3.81 18.10
CA LEU A 140 -1.27 2.82 18.26
C LEU A 140 -0.24 3.26 19.31
N ARG A 141 0.15 4.54 19.32
CA ARG A 141 1.08 5.08 20.33
C ARG A 141 0.57 4.95 21.76
N ASN A 142 -0.75 5.05 21.95
CA ASN A 142 -1.37 4.94 23.27
C ASN A 142 -1.59 3.50 23.74
N ASN A 143 -1.59 2.53 22.82
CA ASN A 143 -1.89 1.12 23.11
C ASN A 143 -0.66 0.21 23.07
N LEU A 144 0.46 0.67 22.53
CA LEU A 144 1.68 -0.12 22.35
C LEU A 144 2.83 0.51 23.12
N SER A 145 3.68 -0.33 23.70
CA SER A 145 4.90 0.16 24.36
C SER A 145 5.87 0.73 23.34
N HIS A 146 6.71 1.67 23.79
CA HIS A 146 7.76 2.24 22.94
C HIS A 146 8.68 1.16 22.34
N LYS A 147 9.05 0.14 23.12
CA LYS A 147 9.88 -0.97 22.66
C LYS A 147 9.24 -1.75 21.51
N GLN A 148 7.94 -2.05 21.60
CA GLN A 148 7.20 -2.72 20.53
C GLN A 148 7.14 -1.85 19.26
N LEU A 149 6.94 -0.54 19.41
CA LEU A 149 6.89 0.38 18.27
C LEU A 149 8.25 0.48 17.57
N VAL A 150 9.35 0.60 18.32
CA VAL A 150 10.71 0.63 17.76
C VAL A 150 10.97 -0.65 16.99
N HIS A 151 10.68 -1.81 17.58
CA HIS A 151 10.92 -3.09 16.93
C HIS A 151 10.08 -3.28 15.65
N LEU A 152 8.80 -2.90 15.69
CA LEU A 152 7.95 -2.90 14.49
C LEU A 152 8.54 -2.00 13.39
N GLN A 153 9.04 -0.81 13.75
CA GLN A 153 9.61 0.13 12.78
C GLN A 153 10.91 -0.39 12.16
N GLU A 154 11.74 -1.11 12.92
CA GLU A 154 12.94 -1.79 12.39
C GLU A 154 12.56 -2.83 11.32
N ILE A 155 11.58 -3.69 11.62
CA ILE A 155 11.09 -4.70 10.68
C ILE A 155 10.44 -4.05 9.45
N ALA A 156 9.60 -3.04 9.67
CA ALA A 156 8.98 -2.26 8.60
C ALA A 156 10.00 -1.54 7.72
N GLY A 157 11.14 -1.11 8.28
CA GLY A 157 12.26 -0.52 7.54
C GLY A 157 12.76 -1.45 6.43
N VAL A 158 12.89 -2.75 6.74
CA VAL A 158 13.29 -3.76 5.75
C VAL A 158 12.23 -3.89 4.64
N GLU A 159 10.94 -3.91 4.97
CA GLU A 159 9.84 -3.91 3.97
C GLU A 159 9.95 -2.70 3.03
N ILE A 160 10.22 -1.52 3.58
CA ILE A 160 10.34 -0.27 2.83
C ILE A 160 11.56 -0.29 1.90
N GLU A 161 12.71 -0.74 2.40
CA GLU A 161 13.93 -0.87 1.60
C GLU A 161 13.76 -1.85 0.45
N MET A 162 13.13 -3.01 0.69
CA MET A 162 12.89 -4.00 -0.36
C MET A 162 11.88 -3.50 -1.39
N LEU A 163 10.85 -2.77 -0.96
CA LEU A 163 9.90 -2.15 -1.88
C LEU A 163 10.59 -1.13 -2.77
N PHE A 164 11.39 -0.23 -2.17
CA PHE A 164 12.14 0.77 -2.91
C PHE A 164 13.12 0.14 -3.92
N ALA A 165 13.87 -0.88 -3.50
CA ALA A 165 14.80 -1.59 -4.39
C ALA A 165 14.08 -2.22 -5.59
N LEU A 166 12.91 -2.82 -5.37
CA LEU A 166 12.10 -3.39 -6.44
C LEU A 166 11.51 -2.31 -7.37
N GLU A 167 11.02 -1.20 -6.83
CA GLU A 167 10.52 -0.07 -7.62
C GLU A 167 11.62 0.50 -8.53
N GLU A 168 12.82 0.71 -8.00
CA GLU A 168 13.98 1.18 -8.77
C GLU A 168 14.41 0.18 -9.85
N TYR A 169 14.33 -1.12 -9.55
CA TYR A 169 14.59 -2.17 -10.54
C TYR A 169 13.61 -2.08 -11.72
N ILE A 170 12.31 -2.00 -11.43
CA ILE A 170 11.25 -1.94 -12.46
C ILE A 170 11.41 -0.67 -13.31
N LYS A 171 11.71 0.48 -12.70
CA LYS A 171 11.95 1.73 -13.44
C LYS A 171 13.12 1.58 -14.42
N LYS A 172 14.26 1.05 -13.96
CA LYS A 172 15.44 0.82 -14.81
C LYS A 172 15.16 -0.17 -15.93
N TYR A 173 14.49 -1.28 -15.60
CA TYR A 173 14.09 -2.30 -16.57
C TYR A 173 13.23 -1.71 -17.70
N SER A 174 12.28 -0.85 -17.34
CA SER A 174 11.38 -0.18 -18.29
C SER A 174 12.12 0.81 -19.20
N SER A 175 13.13 1.51 -18.68
CA SER A 175 13.97 2.42 -19.48
C SER A 175 14.93 1.67 -20.42
N SER A 176 15.43 0.50 -20.04
CA SER A 176 16.30 -0.32 -20.89
C SER A 176 15.52 -1.09 -21.96
N SER A 177 14.29 -1.49 -21.68
CA SER A 177 13.43 -2.24 -22.63
C SER A 177 12.76 -1.35 -23.68
N ALA A 178 12.78 -0.02 -23.52
CA ALA A 178 12.25 0.93 -24.51
C ALA A 178 13.21 1.20 -25.69
N ASN A 179 14.40 0.58 -25.70
CA ASN A 179 15.44 0.72 -26.73
C ASN A 179 15.64 -0.56 -27.58
N LEU A 180 14.64 -1.44 -27.64
CA LEU A 180 14.62 -2.63 -28.52
C LEU A 180 13.44 -2.56 -29.48
#